data_AF-A0A2E8YZT9-F1
#
_entry.id   AF-A0A2E8YZT9-F1
#
_cell.length_a   1.000
_cell.length_b   1.000
_cell.length_c   1.000
_cell.angle_alpha   90.00
_cell.angle_beta   90.00
_cell.angle_gamma   90.00
#
_symmetry.space_group_name_H-M   'P 1'
#
loop_
_entity.id
_entity.type
_entity.pdbx_description
1 polymer ?
#
loop_
_entity_poly.entity_id
_entity_poly.type
_entity_poly.pdbx_seq_one_letter_code
_entity_poly.pdbx_strand_id
1 'polypeptide(L)'
;MDRARASDLRTLLHAYLEARGMAFPADASSARHVAEEAVELVEVVARDGRRTPAMEHEVADVVLAAAVLAEHYGFTVKDAIRAKTAYDAGRGA
;
A
#
# COMPACT_ATOMS: atom_id res chain seq x y z
N MET A 1 18.56 7.82 -2.27
CA MET A 1 17.53 7.71 -1.22
C MET A 1 17.53 6.28 -0.71
N ASP A 2 18.03 6.13 0.52
CA ASP A 2 18.80 4.99 1.04
C ASP A 2 18.06 3.66 1.22
N ARG A 3 18.79 2.54 1.06
CA ARG A 3 18.29 1.19 1.43
C ARG A 3 17.91 1.12 2.91
N ALA A 4 18.55 1.92 3.76
CA ALA A 4 18.24 2.05 5.18
C ALA A 4 16.77 2.45 5.43
N ARG A 5 16.24 3.45 4.71
CA ARG A 5 14.83 3.89 4.89
C ARG A 5 13.79 2.86 4.43
N ALA A 6 14.12 2.04 3.43
CA ALA A 6 13.23 0.96 3.00
C ALA A 6 13.23 -0.19 4.02
N SER A 7 14.39 -0.46 4.65
CA SER A 7 14.48 -1.34 5.81
C SER A 7 13.63 -0.81 6.97
N ASP A 8 13.62 0.50 7.21
CA ASP A 8 12.82 1.10 8.29
C ASP A 8 11.31 0.90 8.07
N LEU A 9 10.80 1.12 6.86
CA LEU A 9 9.38 0.93 6.54
C LEU A 9 8.94 -0.53 6.63
N ARG A 10 9.78 -1.45 6.17
CA ARG A 10 9.52 -2.89 6.29
C ARG A 10 9.49 -3.34 7.74
N THR A 11 10.46 -2.90 8.54
CA THR A 11 10.48 -3.16 10.00
C THR A 11 9.24 -2.60 10.69
N LEU A 12 8.80 -1.39 10.34
CA LEU A 12 7.59 -0.78 10.88
C LEU A 12 6.32 -1.56 10.49
N LEU A 13 6.23 -2.05 9.25
CA LEU A 13 5.11 -2.88 8.79
C LEU A 13 5.03 -4.20 9.57
N HIS A 14 6.16 -4.89 9.73
CA HIS A 14 6.23 -6.13 10.50
C HIS A 14 5.85 -5.89 11.97
N ALA A 15 6.40 -4.85 12.61
CA ALA A 15 6.07 -4.48 13.98
C ALA A 15 4.59 -4.09 14.15
N TYR A 16 4.01 -3.40 13.16
CA TYR A 16 2.59 -3.04 13.17
C TYR A 16 1.69 -4.27 13.12
N LEU A 17 1.95 -5.20 12.19
CA LEU A 17 1.16 -6.42 12.05
C LEU A 17 1.29 -7.31 13.29
N GLU A 18 2.51 -7.45 13.83
CA GLU A 18 2.77 -8.17 15.07
C GLU A 18 2.00 -7.57 16.25
N ALA A 19 2.08 -6.25 16.43
CA ALA A 19 1.36 -5.55 17.51
C ALA A 19 -0.17 -5.68 17.42
N ARG A 20 -0.69 -5.97 16.22
CA ARG A 20 -2.12 -6.20 15.95
C ARG A 20 -2.51 -7.68 15.95
N GLY A 21 -1.55 -8.59 16.17
CA GLY A 21 -1.78 -10.04 16.09
C GLY A 21 -2.14 -10.53 14.68
N MET A 22 -1.77 -9.77 13.64
CA MET A 22 -2.01 -10.12 12.25
C MET A 22 -0.79 -10.85 11.67
N ALA A 23 -1.01 -12.02 11.08
CA ALA A 23 0.03 -12.70 10.32
C ALA A 23 0.16 -12.06 8.94
N PHE A 24 1.37 -12.07 8.38
CA PHE A 24 1.54 -11.82 6.96
C PHE A 24 0.77 -12.89 6.17
N PRO A 25 -0.10 -12.51 5.23
CA PRO A 25 -0.81 -13.48 4.40
C PRO A 25 0.17 -14.32 3.59
N ALA A 26 0.01 -15.64 3.69
CA ALA A 26 0.81 -16.61 2.96
C ALA A 26 0.32 -16.81 1.51
N ASP A 27 -0.76 -16.13 1.11
CA ASP A 27 -1.40 -16.22 -0.18
C ASP A 27 -1.76 -14.82 -0.73
N ALA A 28 -2.26 -14.78 -1.96
CA ALA A 28 -2.67 -13.54 -2.63
C ALA A 28 -3.93 -12.89 -2.04
N SER A 29 -4.44 -13.31 -0.87
CA SER A 29 -5.60 -12.70 -0.21
C SER A 29 -5.39 -11.21 0.12
N SER A 30 -4.14 -10.74 0.17
CA SER A 30 -3.81 -9.31 0.29
C SER A 30 -4.27 -8.49 -0.92
N ALA A 31 -4.42 -9.09 -2.11
CA ALA A 31 -4.92 -8.38 -3.29
C ALA A 31 -6.41 -8.07 -3.18
N ARG A 32 -7.16 -8.94 -2.49
CA ARG A 32 -8.57 -8.70 -2.18
C ARG A 32 -8.71 -7.55 -1.18
N HIS A 33 -7.90 -7.53 -0.12
CA HIS A 33 -7.90 -6.41 0.84
C HIS A 33 -7.61 -5.07 0.16
N VAL A 34 -6.62 -4.99 -0.74
CA VAL A 34 -6.36 -3.75 -1.50
C VAL A 34 -7.60 -3.26 -2.25
N ALA A 35 -8.39 -4.17 -2.81
CA ALA A 35 -9.62 -3.82 -3.52
C ALA A 35 -10.74 -3.38 -2.57
N GLU A 36 -10.88 -4.03 -1.40
CA GLU A 36 -11.86 -3.67 -0.37
C GLU A 36 -11.59 -2.24 0.15
N GLU A 37 -10.37 -1.93 0.58
CA GLU A 37 -10.02 -0.58 1.07
C GLU A 37 -10.18 0.50 -0.01
N ALA A 38 -9.92 0.15 -1.28
CA ALA A 38 -10.11 1.08 -2.39
C ALA A 38 -11.59 1.42 -2.62
N VAL A 39 -12.50 0.47 -2.38
CA VAL A 39 -13.94 0.71 -2.43
C VAL A 39 -14.36 1.62 -1.28
N GLU A 40 -13.88 1.37 -0.06
CA GLU A 40 -14.18 2.22 1.11
C GLU A 40 -13.73 3.68 0.88
N LEU A 41 -12.52 3.88 0.33
CA LEU A 41 -12.05 5.19 -0.09
C LEU A 41 -13.01 5.87 -1.08
N VAL A 42 -13.48 5.15 -2.10
CA VAL A 42 -14.42 5.70 -3.10
C VAL A 42 -15.74 6.08 -2.44
N GLU A 43 -16.26 5.27 -1.52
CA GLU A 43 -17.50 5.55 -0.78
C GLU A 43 -17.37 6.81 0.08
N VAL A 44 -16.26 6.98 0.79
CA VAL A 44 -16.00 8.18 1.60
C VAL A 44 -15.85 9.42 0.72
N VAL A 45 -15.11 9.33 -0.39
CA VAL A 45 -14.95 10.41 -1.37
C VAL A 45 -16.30 10.83 -1.95
N ALA A 46 -17.13 9.86 -2.32
CA ALA A 46 -18.44 10.11 -2.90
C ALA A 46 -19.42 10.77 -1.92
N ARG A 47 -19.29 10.48 -0.61
CA ARG A 47 -20.12 11.07 0.43
C ARG A 47 -19.76 12.52 0.73
N ASP A 48 -18.47 12.83 0.93
CA ASP A 48 -18.05 14.11 1.50
C ASP A 48 -17.49 15.11 0.46
N GLY A 49 -17.00 14.63 -0.69
CA GLY A 49 -16.50 15.43 -1.83
C GLY A 49 -15.34 16.38 -1.52
N ARG A 50 -14.88 16.45 -0.26
CA ARG A 50 -13.80 17.30 0.26
C ARG A 50 -12.90 16.45 1.10
N ARG A 51 -11.61 16.80 1.18
CA ARG A 51 -10.64 16.11 2.03
C ARG A 51 -11.10 16.12 3.49
N THR A 52 -11.33 14.93 4.05
CA THR A 52 -11.66 14.72 5.47
C THR A 52 -10.64 13.78 6.13
N PRO A 53 -10.55 13.76 7.48
CA PRO A 53 -9.73 12.77 8.18
C PRO A 53 -10.14 11.31 7.91
N ALA A 54 -11.40 11.07 7.53
CA ALA A 54 -11.87 9.74 7.12
C ALA A 54 -11.22 9.33 5.78
N MET A 55 -11.19 10.23 4.79
CA MET A 55 -10.48 9.95 3.53
C MET A 55 -9.00 9.66 3.73
N GLU A 56 -8.34 10.35 4.67
CA GLU A 56 -6.94 10.10 4.99
C GLU A 56 -6.71 8.72 5.59
N HIS A 57 -7.65 8.21 6.40
CA HIS A 57 -7.64 6.83 6.88
C HIS A 57 -7.75 5.84 5.72
N GLU A 58 -8.78 5.97 4.88
CA GLU A 58 -8.98 5.03 3.77
C GLU A 58 -7.79 5.01 2.79
N VAL A 59 -7.18 6.18 2.53
CA VAL A 59 -5.94 6.23 1.75
C VAL A 59 -4.80 5.47 2.44
N ALA A 60 -4.66 5.62 3.76
CA ALA A 60 -3.63 4.91 4.51
C ALA A 60 -3.87 3.38 4.48
N ASP A 61 -5.13 2.95 4.58
CA ASP A 61 -5.51 1.54 4.58
C ASP A 61 -5.24 0.88 3.20
N VAL A 62 -5.57 1.57 2.09
CA VAL A 62 -5.18 1.14 0.74
C VAL A 62 -3.66 0.98 0.61
N VAL A 63 -2.90 1.97 1.08
CA VAL A 63 -1.43 1.95 0.98
C VAL A 63 -0.84 0.84 1.84
N LEU A 64 -1.39 0.60 3.03
CA LEU A 64 -0.97 -0.47 3.93
C LEU A 64 -1.23 -1.84 3.28
N ALA A 65 -2.44 -2.07 2.76
CA ALA A 65 -2.79 -3.31 2.07
C ALA A 65 -1.87 -3.56 0.87
N ALA A 66 -1.55 -2.52 0.10
CA ALA A 66 -0.63 -2.62 -1.04
C ALA A 66 0.80 -2.93 -0.61
N ALA A 67 1.25 -2.41 0.54
CA ALA A 67 2.57 -2.70 1.10
C ALA A 67 2.69 -4.16 1.56
N VAL A 68 1.64 -4.70 2.17
CA VAL A 68 1.57 -6.13 2.54
C VAL A 68 1.65 -7.02 1.31
N LEU A 69 0.88 -6.71 0.26
CA LEU A 69 0.92 -7.43 -1.00
C LEU A 69 2.30 -7.37 -1.67
N ALA A 70 2.93 -6.20 -1.70
CA ALA A 70 4.26 -6.02 -2.26
C ALA A 70 5.31 -6.87 -1.52
N GLU A 71 5.30 -6.84 -0.18
CA GLU A 71 6.20 -7.63 0.66
C GLU A 71 6.01 -9.14 0.42
N HIS A 72 4.76 -9.61 0.27
CA HIS A 72 4.46 -11.00 -0.08
C HIS A 72 5.16 -11.44 -1.38
N TYR A 73 5.22 -10.56 -2.38
CA TYR A 73 5.89 -10.83 -3.66
C TYR A 73 7.40 -10.49 -3.67
N GLY A 74 7.96 -10.11 -2.52
CA GLY A 74 9.40 -9.85 -2.38
C GLY A 74 9.87 -8.51 -2.97
N PHE A 75 9.00 -7.52 -3.08
CA PHE A 75 9.37 -6.16 -3.50
C PHE A 75 8.73 -5.08 -2.60
N THR A 76 9.14 -3.82 -2.76
CA THR A 76 8.51 -2.70 -2.05
C THR A 76 7.60 -1.89 -2.97
N VAL A 77 6.59 -1.21 -2.42
CA VAL A 77 5.73 -0.27 -3.18
C VAL A 77 6.57 0.76 -3.94
N LYS A 78 7.68 1.22 -3.35
CA LYS A 78 8.61 2.14 -3.98
C LYS A 78 9.29 1.54 -5.22
N ASP A 79 9.68 0.27 -5.17
CA ASP A 79 10.28 -0.43 -6.31
C ASP A 79 9.25 -0.56 -7.45
N ALA A 80 8.01 -0.91 -7.11
CA ALA A 80 6.90 -0.99 -8.08
C ALA A 80 6.62 0.37 -8.75
N ILE A 81 6.54 1.46 -7.98
CA ILE A 81 6.38 2.82 -8.51
C ILE A 81 7.53 3.16 -9.47
N ARG A 82 8.77 2.89 -9.06
CA ARG A 82 9.96 3.22 -9.86
C ARG A 82 9.97 2.44 -11.19
N ALA A 83 9.63 1.15 -11.15
CA ALA A 83 9.52 0.31 -12.33
C ALA A 83 8.43 0.80 -13.29
N LYS A 84 7.25 1.14 -12.76
CA LYS A 84 6.13 1.68 -13.55
C LYS A 84 6.48 3.03 -14.19
N THR A 85 7.06 3.96 -13.43
CA THR A 85 7.46 5.27 -13.96
C THR A 85 8.50 5.15 -15.07
N ALA A 86 9.50 4.28 -14.90
CA ALA A 86 10.49 4.02 -15.95
C ALA A 86 9.86 3.41 -17.21
N TYR A 87 8.91 2.48 -17.04
CA TYR A 87 8.16 1.88 -18.13
C TYR A 87 7.33 2.89 -18.91
N ASP A 88 6.61 3.78 -18.22
CA ASP A 88 5.82 4.84 -18.87
C ASP A 88 6.69 5.88 -19.57
N ALA A 89 7.81 6.27 -18.97
CA ALA A 89 8.77 7.17 -19.59
C ALA A 89 9.35 6.58 -20.89
N GLY A 90 9.54 5.26 -20.94
CA GLY A 90 9.96 4.54 -22.16
C GLY A 90 8.88 4.41 -23.23
N ARG A 91 7.61 4.72 -22.91
CA ARG A 91 6.49 4.80 -23.87
C ARG A 91 6.25 6.23 -24.38
N GLY A 92 7.00 7.20 -23.85
CA GLY A 92 7.02 8.59 -24.27
C GLY A 92 8.43 9.02 -24.65
N ALA A 93 8.88 8.55 -25.82
CA ALA A 93 9.85 9.23 -26.69
C ALA A 93 9.44 8.97 -28.14
#